data_AF-A0A379FC28-F1
#
_entry.id   AF-A0A379FC28-F1
#
_cell.length_a   1.000
_cell.length_b   1.000
_cell.length_c   1.000
_cell.angle_alpha   90.00
_cell.angle_beta   90.00
_cell.angle_gamma   90.00
#
_symmetry.space_group_name_H-M   'P 1'
#
loop_
_entity.id
_entity.type
_entity.pdbx_description
1 polymer ?
#
loop_
_entity_poly.entity_id
_entity_poly.type
_entity_poly.pdbx_seq_one_letter_code
_entity_poly.pdbx_strand_id
1 'polypeptide(L)'
;MAIEIASSARPKLPYEHPNVKIYRRLFKENIIRRLVRKSAYRRYDKTITDFFNDETQSLFSLCEMLTQYVTQAFHHYQVWGYSHAYYPGSPGQQTVRTDALEGVSRVLPLLAAWTVSSKKSTLMGLNHQTFNLPLMIKQSFIHGTDPLHKGYWGELENYDQRICEAADLALTLWISREWVWDTLTPVIQQQIITWFEQVNHCEIVDNNWHFFPLTVQFVIKALTGKDTIAHWRYERLKEFYVGDGWFRDGAKGNYDYYNAWGFYYSLYWLAQIDPQFDTTFITQSLNTFNQHYLYFMTPKGIPFFGRSACYRLAVSAPLLAGVDLQCPSVKVGEAKRAFESSLRYFISQGALKNGAPTQGLFTHDPRLVDNYSGPASSFWSLRAVIIALYCAERINLWQTPSLPLPIEKDNFRFDIPSIQAFVSGVKATQEVNVIFCEDYTTQQTPLTRRLEKQTLAQKVAETVIGQSRRPKNNLLRKGITSYSSKMAHFF
;
A
#
# COMPACT_ATOMS: atom_id res chain seq x y z
N MET A 1 10.40 -29.29 -2.88
CA MET A 1 9.19 -29.65 -3.66
C MET A 1 8.27 -28.43 -3.64
N ALA A 2 7.80 -27.97 -4.80
CA ALA A 2 6.90 -26.83 -4.85
C ALA A 2 5.57 -27.17 -4.16
N ILE A 3 5.10 -26.32 -3.25
CA ILE A 3 3.80 -26.51 -2.59
C ILE A 3 2.70 -26.30 -3.64
N GLU A 4 1.93 -27.35 -3.90
CA GLU A 4 0.76 -27.29 -4.76
C GLU A 4 -0.37 -26.59 -4.00
N ILE A 5 -0.92 -25.52 -4.58
CA ILE A 5 -2.05 -24.78 -3.99
C ILE A 5 -3.24 -25.01 -4.90
N ALA A 6 -4.32 -25.54 -4.34
CA ALA A 6 -5.56 -25.75 -5.08
C ALA A 6 -6.03 -24.44 -5.74
N SER A 7 -6.26 -24.48 -7.05
CA SER A 7 -6.70 -23.30 -7.79
C SER A 7 -8.22 -23.18 -7.83
N SER A 8 -8.74 -21.97 -7.61
CA SER A 8 -10.11 -21.62 -7.94
C SER A 8 -10.21 -21.05 -9.36
N ALA A 9 -11.40 -21.12 -9.95
CA ALA A 9 -11.66 -20.51 -11.25
C ALA A 9 -11.55 -18.98 -11.13
N ARG A 10 -10.81 -18.33 -12.03
CA ARG A 10 -10.74 -16.87 -12.06
C ARG A 10 -12.11 -16.32 -12.47
N PRO A 11 -12.76 -15.48 -11.65
CA PRO A 11 -14.04 -14.90 -11.98
C PRO A 11 -13.93 -13.89 -13.12
N LYS A 12 -15.03 -13.66 -13.83
CA LYS A 12 -15.12 -12.60 -14.84
C LYS A 12 -15.28 -11.26 -14.14
N LEU A 13 -14.20 -10.50 -14.06
CA LEU A 13 -14.19 -9.20 -13.40
C LEU A 13 -14.95 -8.15 -14.23
N PRO A 14 -15.99 -7.47 -13.68
CA PRO A 14 -16.84 -6.55 -14.44
C PRO A 14 -16.05 -5.41 -15.12
N TYR A 15 -15.05 -4.87 -14.44
CA TYR A 15 -14.22 -3.76 -14.94
C TYR A 15 -13.07 -4.22 -15.85
N GLU A 16 -12.78 -5.53 -15.93
CA GLU A 16 -11.97 -6.11 -17.00
C GLU A 16 -12.77 -6.32 -18.29
N HIS A 17 -14.09 -6.46 -18.18
CA HIS A 17 -15.01 -6.68 -19.29
C HIS A 17 -16.23 -5.74 -19.21
N PRO A 18 -16.02 -4.41 -19.30
CA PRO A 18 -17.07 -3.43 -19.09
C PRO A 18 -18.18 -3.54 -20.14
N ASN A 19 -19.43 -3.58 -19.67
CA ASN A 19 -20.62 -3.49 -20.51
C ASN A 19 -21.00 -2.02 -20.76
N VAL A 20 -22.03 -1.78 -21.58
CA VAL A 20 -22.51 -0.42 -21.93
C VAL A 20 -22.93 0.38 -20.69
N LYS A 21 -23.53 -0.26 -19.67
CA LYS A 21 -23.93 0.39 -18.42
C LYS A 21 -22.70 0.91 -17.67
N ILE A 22 -21.63 0.12 -17.58
CA ILE A 22 -20.36 0.51 -16.97
C ILE A 22 -19.73 1.68 -17.73
N TYR A 23 -19.67 1.63 -19.07
CA TYR A 23 -19.12 2.73 -19.86
C TYR A 23 -19.90 4.05 -19.68
N ARG A 24 -21.24 3.99 -19.63
CA ARG A 24 -22.07 5.18 -19.35
C ARG A 24 -21.77 5.76 -17.96
N ARG A 25 -21.62 4.91 -16.94
CA ARG A 25 -21.23 5.31 -15.59
C ARG A 25 -19.86 5.98 -15.58
N LEU A 26 -18.85 5.35 -16.18
CA LEU A 26 -17.49 5.87 -16.29
C LEU A 26 -17.45 7.25 -16.95
N PHE A 27 -18.16 7.41 -18.07
CA PHE A 27 -18.23 8.69 -18.78
C PHE A 27 -18.87 9.80 -17.92
N LYS A 28 -20.00 9.51 -17.26
CA LYS A 28 -20.67 10.45 -16.34
C LYS A 28 -19.75 10.86 -15.18
N GLU A 29 -19.11 9.89 -14.53
CA GLU A 29 -18.18 10.16 -13.43
C GLU A 29 -16.93 10.94 -13.89
N ASN A 30 -16.44 10.68 -15.10
CA ASN A 30 -15.32 11.44 -15.68
C ASN A 30 -15.68 12.91 -15.92
N ILE A 31 -16.90 13.21 -16.38
CA ILE A 31 -17.41 14.59 -16.49
C ILE A 31 -17.44 15.25 -15.11
N ILE A 32 -18.03 14.57 -14.11
CA ILE A 32 -18.10 15.08 -12.73
C ILE A 32 -16.69 15.39 -12.21
N ARG A 33 -15.73 14.46 -12.38
CA ARG A 33 -14.32 14.70 -12.02
C ARG A 33 -13.78 15.96 -12.68
N ARG A 34 -13.99 16.16 -13.98
CA ARG A 34 -13.47 17.35 -14.67
C ARG A 34 -14.02 18.66 -14.12
N LEU A 35 -15.26 18.63 -13.60
CA LEU A 35 -15.90 19.80 -12.98
C LEU A 35 -15.40 20.07 -11.55
N VAL A 36 -15.08 19.03 -10.78
CA VAL A 36 -14.73 19.18 -9.35
C VAL A 36 -13.22 19.10 -9.05
N ARG A 37 -12.43 18.55 -9.96
CA ARG A 37 -10.98 18.35 -9.76
C ARG A 37 -10.28 19.70 -9.71
N LYS A 38 -9.48 19.89 -8.66
CA LYS A 38 -8.65 21.09 -8.45
C LYS A 38 -7.32 20.98 -9.20
N SER A 39 -6.60 22.10 -9.31
CA SER A 39 -5.26 22.14 -9.89
C SER A 39 -4.28 21.26 -9.09
N ALA A 40 -3.21 20.82 -9.74
CA ALA A 40 -2.19 20.01 -9.09
C ALA A 40 -1.45 20.81 -7.99
N TYR A 41 -1.35 20.22 -6.80
CA TYR A 41 -0.70 20.76 -5.60
C TYR A 41 0.84 20.71 -5.72
N ARG A 42 1.42 21.58 -6.55
CA ARG A 42 2.87 21.59 -6.85
C ARG A 42 3.72 22.35 -5.84
N ARG A 43 3.09 23.05 -4.89
CA ARG A 43 3.71 24.13 -4.08
C ARG A 43 4.97 23.70 -3.34
N TYR A 44 5.03 22.47 -2.84
CA TYR A 44 6.11 21.98 -1.98
C TYR A 44 6.86 20.77 -2.57
N ASP A 45 6.71 20.48 -3.87
CA ASP A 45 7.36 19.33 -4.51
C ASP A 45 8.89 19.42 -4.45
N LYS A 46 9.44 20.62 -4.66
CA LYS A 46 10.89 20.84 -4.51
C LYS A 46 11.32 20.80 -3.05
N THR A 47 10.56 21.45 -2.16
CA THR A 47 10.84 21.48 -0.71
C THR A 47 10.95 20.07 -0.12
N ILE A 48 10.02 19.17 -0.44
CA ILE A 48 10.08 17.80 0.08
C ILE A 48 11.26 17.02 -0.50
N THR A 49 11.58 17.22 -1.78
CA THR A 49 12.74 16.57 -2.41
C THR A 49 14.04 17.01 -1.74
N ASP A 50 14.23 18.32 -1.58
CA ASP A 50 15.42 18.91 -0.96
C ASP A 50 15.54 18.47 0.52
N PHE A 51 14.42 18.42 1.25
CA PHE A 51 14.39 17.99 2.66
C PHE A 51 14.82 16.54 2.87
N PHE A 52 14.40 15.63 1.98
CA PHE A 52 14.82 14.21 2.07
C PHE A 52 16.27 13.99 1.61
N ASN A 53 16.83 14.92 0.84
CA ASN A 53 18.22 14.90 0.42
C ASN A 53 19.18 15.44 1.51
N ASP A 54 18.67 16.17 2.50
CA ASP A 54 19.45 16.69 3.63
C ASP A 54 19.69 15.58 4.68
N GLU A 55 20.94 15.10 4.76
CA GLU A 55 21.37 14.04 5.68
C GLU A 55 21.32 14.47 7.16
N THR A 56 21.19 15.76 7.47
CA THR A 56 21.10 16.26 8.85
C THR A 56 19.70 16.06 9.45
N GLN A 57 18.67 15.86 8.61
CA GLN A 57 17.30 15.66 9.07
C GLN A 57 17.15 14.34 9.81
N SER A 58 16.47 14.33 10.95
CA SER A 58 16.16 13.07 11.66
C SER A 58 15.06 12.28 10.96
N LEU A 59 14.99 10.96 11.17
CA LEU A 59 13.88 10.13 10.67
C LEU A 59 12.51 10.62 11.17
N PHE A 60 12.42 11.12 12.40
CA PHE A 60 11.21 11.74 12.93
C PHE A 60 10.80 12.95 12.07
N SER A 61 11.74 13.85 11.79
CA SER A 61 11.51 15.03 10.95
C SER A 61 11.08 14.65 9.53
N LEU A 62 11.63 13.58 8.95
CA LEU A 62 11.20 13.06 7.64
C LEU A 62 9.74 12.59 7.66
N CYS A 63 9.33 11.86 8.70
CA CYS A 63 7.95 11.39 8.85
C CYS A 63 6.97 12.55 9.08
N GLU A 64 7.37 13.55 9.89
CA GLU A 64 6.59 14.78 10.10
C GLU A 64 6.40 15.55 8.77
N MET A 65 7.48 15.81 8.04
CA MET A 65 7.46 16.51 6.74
C MET A 65 6.54 15.80 5.74
N LEU A 66 6.65 14.47 5.65
CA LEU A 66 5.79 13.67 4.77
C LEU A 66 4.32 13.77 5.17
N THR A 67 4.02 13.70 6.47
CA THR A 67 2.65 13.81 6.98
C THR A 67 2.05 15.18 6.71
N GLN A 68 2.81 16.25 6.90
CA GLN A 68 2.40 17.63 6.60
C GLN A 68 2.13 17.83 5.10
N TYR A 69 3.00 17.30 4.24
CA TYR A 69 2.87 17.40 2.79
C TYR A 69 1.62 16.66 2.28
N VAL A 70 1.41 15.41 2.74
CA VAL A 70 0.25 14.59 2.36
C VAL A 70 -1.05 15.18 2.91
N THR A 71 -1.08 15.63 4.18
CA THR A 71 -2.29 16.19 4.80
C THR A 71 -2.77 17.46 4.07
N GLN A 72 -1.87 18.39 3.77
CA GLN A 72 -2.24 19.60 3.04
C GLN A 72 -2.73 19.29 1.64
N ALA A 73 -2.08 18.34 0.95
CA ALA A 73 -2.54 17.89 -0.35
C ALA A 73 -3.93 17.24 -0.28
N PHE A 74 -4.17 16.40 0.71
CA PHE A 74 -5.47 15.78 0.93
C PHE A 74 -6.56 16.83 1.18
N HIS A 75 -6.30 17.78 2.06
CA HIS A 75 -7.19 18.93 2.28
C HIS A 75 -7.43 19.73 0.99
N HIS A 76 -6.39 19.91 0.17
CA HIS A 76 -6.52 20.56 -1.12
C HIS A 76 -7.42 19.74 -2.06
N TYR A 77 -7.23 18.43 -2.25
CA TYR A 77 -7.97 17.65 -3.25
C TYR A 77 -9.34 17.13 -2.81
N GLN A 78 -9.66 17.20 -1.51
CA GLN A 78 -10.94 16.69 -1.00
C GLN A 78 -12.16 17.39 -1.62
N VAL A 79 -13.23 16.63 -1.74
CA VAL A 79 -14.57 17.09 -2.08
C VAL A 79 -15.62 16.39 -1.23
N TRP A 80 -16.80 17.00 -1.13
CA TRP A 80 -17.97 16.43 -0.43
C TRP A 80 -17.65 16.02 1.01
N GLY A 81 -16.97 16.93 1.71
CA GLY A 81 -16.65 16.78 3.13
C GLY A 81 -15.73 15.59 3.41
N TYR A 82 -14.60 15.52 2.69
CA TYR A 82 -13.56 14.48 2.82
C TYR A 82 -13.97 13.05 2.45
N SER A 83 -15.19 12.83 1.96
CA SER A 83 -15.60 11.52 1.48
C SER A 83 -14.89 11.07 0.19
N HIS A 84 -14.36 12.00 -0.61
CA HIS A 84 -13.60 11.71 -1.83
C HIS A 84 -12.46 12.73 -2.02
N ALA A 85 -11.37 12.34 -2.67
CA ALA A 85 -10.28 13.25 -3.04
C ALA A 85 -9.74 12.97 -4.46
N TYR A 86 -9.88 13.95 -5.35
CA TYR A 86 -9.50 13.80 -6.77
C TYR A 86 -8.05 14.23 -7.02
N TYR A 87 -7.11 13.30 -6.84
CA TYR A 87 -5.69 13.51 -7.17
C TYR A 87 -5.43 13.52 -8.69
N PRO A 88 -4.43 14.28 -9.17
CA PRO A 88 -4.01 14.24 -10.57
C PRO A 88 -3.25 12.94 -10.86
N GLY A 89 -3.46 12.36 -12.03
CA GLY A 89 -2.77 11.14 -12.46
C GLY A 89 -3.56 10.39 -13.52
N SER A 90 -3.00 9.28 -13.98
CA SER A 90 -3.70 8.36 -14.88
C SER A 90 -4.74 7.55 -14.10
N PRO A 91 -5.93 7.32 -14.69
CA PRO A 91 -7.01 6.57 -14.03
C PRO A 91 -6.64 5.10 -13.80
N GLY A 92 -7.32 4.47 -12.84
CA GLY A 92 -7.31 3.03 -12.65
C GLY A 92 -8.23 2.32 -13.63
N GLN A 93 -8.38 1.02 -13.45
CA GLN A 93 -9.32 0.21 -14.22
C GLN A 93 -10.75 0.30 -13.65
N GLN A 94 -10.87 0.72 -12.40
CA GLN A 94 -12.13 0.91 -11.70
C GLN A 94 -12.80 2.22 -12.13
N THR A 95 -13.79 2.68 -11.36
CA THR A 95 -14.45 3.95 -11.66
C THR A 95 -13.67 5.15 -11.17
N VAL A 96 -13.90 6.30 -11.80
CA VAL A 96 -13.31 7.58 -11.42
C VAL A 96 -13.67 7.98 -9.99
N ARG A 97 -14.87 7.61 -9.54
CA ARG A 97 -15.29 7.82 -8.15
C ARG A 97 -14.54 6.90 -7.18
N THR A 98 -14.33 5.63 -7.53
CA THR A 98 -13.49 4.71 -6.74
C THR A 98 -12.04 5.20 -6.66
N ASP A 99 -11.45 5.66 -7.76
CA ASP A 99 -10.13 6.28 -7.79
C ASP A 99 -10.03 7.47 -6.80
N ALA A 100 -11.12 8.20 -6.58
CA ALA A 100 -11.17 9.31 -5.62
C ALA A 100 -11.43 8.85 -4.18
N LEU A 101 -12.10 7.72 -3.98
CA LEU A 101 -12.19 7.06 -2.68
C LEU A 101 -10.82 6.57 -2.22
N GLU A 102 -10.00 6.02 -3.12
CA GLU A 102 -8.61 5.62 -2.80
C GLU A 102 -7.80 6.79 -2.22
N GLY A 103 -8.06 8.02 -2.70
CA GLY A 103 -7.44 9.25 -2.18
C GLY A 103 -7.86 9.62 -0.76
N VAL A 104 -8.86 8.94 -0.21
CA VAL A 104 -9.32 9.06 1.18
C VAL A 104 -8.86 7.83 1.95
N SER A 105 -9.33 6.64 1.58
CA SER A 105 -9.07 5.38 2.30
C SER A 105 -7.58 5.13 2.54
N ARG A 106 -6.71 5.49 1.59
CA ARG A 106 -5.26 5.25 1.71
C ARG A 106 -4.48 6.37 2.39
N VAL A 107 -5.12 7.53 2.63
CA VAL A 107 -4.54 8.66 3.36
C VAL A 107 -4.94 8.65 4.83
N LEU A 108 -6.20 8.30 5.14
CA LEU A 108 -6.70 8.37 6.51
C LEU A 108 -5.91 7.54 7.54
N PRO A 109 -5.36 6.34 7.24
CA PRO A 109 -4.53 5.60 8.19
C PRO A 109 -3.28 6.38 8.63
N LEU A 110 -2.69 7.19 7.74
CA LEU A 110 -1.56 8.07 8.09
C LEU A 110 -2.00 9.15 9.09
N LEU A 111 -3.16 9.78 8.84
CA LEU A 111 -3.70 10.80 9.74
C LEU A 111 -4.03 10.21 11.11
N ALA A 112 -4.64 9.03 11.15
CA ALA A 112 -4.95 8.30 12.38
C ALA A 112 -3.69 7.94 13.17
N ALA A 113 -2.69 7.34 12.51
CA ALA A 113 -1.42 6.97 13.15
C ALA A 113 -0.67 8.20 13.69
N TRP A 114 -0.65 9.31 12.94
CA TRP A 114 -0.05 10.55 13.40
C TRP A 114 -0.77 11.15 14.61
N THR A 115 -2.11 11.21 14.60
CA THR A 115 -2.89 11.71 15.75
C THR A 115 -2.60 10.92 17.02
N VAL A 116 -2.60 9.59 16.93
CA VAL A 116 -2.32 8.72 18.08
C VAL A 116 -0.88 8.88 18.56
N SER A 117 0.09 8.88 17.63
CA SER A 117 1.52 9.00 17.96
C SER A 117 1.87 10.36 18.57
N SER A 118 1.38 11.44 17.99
CA SER A 118 1.65 12.81 18.45
C SER A 118 0.87 13.21 19.70
N LYS A 119 -0.20 12.49 20.01
CA LYS A 119 -1.19 12.82 21.06
C LYS A 119 -1.80 14.22 20.85
N LYS A 120 -1.91 14.66 19.59
CA LYS A 120 -2.44 15.97 19.18
C LYS A 120 -3.60 15.80 18.20
N SER A 121 -4.63 16.63 18.35
CA SER A 121 -5.73 16.73 17.39
C SER A 121 -5.37 17.55 16.15
N THR A 122 -4.34 18.40 16.25
CA THR A 122 -4.01 19.38 15.22
C THR A 122 -2.60 19.21 14.68
N LEU A 123 -2.49 19.16 13.35
CA LEU A 123 -1.23 19.20 12.60
C LEU A 123 -1.05 20.60 12.00
N MET A 124 0.12 21.20 12.21
CA MET A 124 0.52 22.41 11.49
C MET A 124 1.10 22.02 10.13
N GLY A 125 0.52 22.53 9.04
CA GLY A 125 1.02 22.30 7.68
C GLY A 125 2.22 23.17 7.33
N LEU A 126 2.81 22.90 6.16
CA LEU A 126 3.95 23.64 5.59
C LEU A 126 3.61 25.11 5.24
N ASN A 127 2.33 25.45 5.16
CA ASN A 127 1.83 26.82 5.01
C ASN A 127 1.43 27.47 6.35
N HIS A 128 1.76 26.86 7.49
CA HIS A 128 1.35 27.24 8.84
C HIS A 128 -0.16 27.17 9.12
N GLN A 129 -0.97 26.66 8.18
CA GLN A 129 -2.37 26.35 8.44
C GLN A 129 -2.48 25.16 9.39
N THR A 130 -3.43 25.22 10.31
CA THR A 130 -3.69 24.13 11.25
C THR A 130 -4.82 23.22 10.72
N PHE A 131 -4.60 21.91 10.77
CA PHE A 131 -5.54 20.88 10.31
C PHE A 131 -5.99 20.03 11.50
N ASN A 132 -7.30 19.98 11.76
CA ASN A 132 -7.87 19.09 12.78
C ASN A 132 -8.10 17.70 12.17
N LEU A 133 -7.19 16.76 12.45
CA LEU A 133 -7.19 15.45 11.79
C LEU A 133 -8.35 14.55 12.24
N PRO A 134 -8.69 14.43 13.54
CA PRO A 134 -9.87 13.67 13.97
C PRO A 134 -11.16 14.17 13.31
N LEU A 135 -11.32 15.49 13.16
CA LEU A 135 -12.49 16.06 12.48
C LEU A 135 -12.54 15.70 11.00
N MET A 136 -11.40 15.72 10.30
CA MET A 136 -11.31 15.31 8.90
C MET A 136 -11.67 13.82 8.72
N ILE A 137 -11.16 12.95 9.60
CA ILE A 137 -11.49 11.52 9.62
C ILE A 137 -13.00 11.34 9.88
N LYS A 138 -13.52 11.96 10.94
CA LYS A 138 -14.95 11.92 11.31
C LYS A 138 -15.87 12.34 10.16
N GLN A 139 -15.56 13.46 9.50
CA GLN A 139 -16.35 13.94 8.36
C GLN A 139 -16.30 12.97 7.17
N SER A 140 -15.16 12.34 6.91
CA SER A 140 -15.02 11.34 5.84
C SER A 140 -16.02 10.20 6.04
N PHE A 141 -16.14 9.67 7.27
CA PHE A 141 -17.07 8.59 7.58
C PHE A 141 -18.54 9.03 7.58
N ILE A 142 -18.88 10.17 8.20
CA ILE A 142 -20.26 10.68 8.23
C ILE A 142 -20.81 10.84 6.80
N HIS A 143 -20.04 11.50 5.93
CA HIS A 143 -20.46 11.78 4.55
C HIS A 143 -20.30 10.59 3.61
N GLY A 144 -19.33 9.71 3.88
CA GLY A 144 -19.02 8.54 3.07
C GLY A 144 -19.98 7.38 3.28
N THR A 145 -20.59 7.28 4.46
CA THR A 145 -21.50 6.18 4.83
C THR A 145 -22.98 6.57 4.82
N ASP A 146 -23.32 7.84 4.58
CA ASP A 146 -24.70 8.33 4.45
C ASP A 146 -25.22 8.12 3.01
N PRO A 147 -26.22 7.24 2.77
CA PRO A 147 -26.77 6.98 1.44
C PRO A 147 -27.43 8.18 0.75
N LEU A 148 -27.86 9.19 1.52
CA LEU A 148 -28.50 10.40 1.00
C LEU A 148 -27.48 11.49 0.65
N HIS A 149 -26.26 11.39 1.16
CA HIS A 149 -25.22 12.38 0.93
C HIS A 149 -24.57 12.19 -0.46
N LYS A 150 -24.27 13.31 -1.14
CA LYS A 150 -23.58 13.31 -2.44
C LYS A 150 -22.22 12.59 -2.40
N GLY A 151 -21.63 12.51 -1.21
CA GLY A 151 -20.36 11.85 -0.91
C GLY A 151 -20.45 10.36 -0.57
N TYR A 152 -21.63 9.73 -0.63
CA TYR A 152 -21.78 8.30 -0.33
C TYR A 152 -20.80 7.43 -1.12
N TRP A 153 -20.15 6.47 -0.45
CA TRP A 153 -19.23 5.52 -1.07
C TRP A 153 -19.96 4.44 -1.89
N GLY A 154 -21.28 4.37 -1.78
CA GLY A 154 -22.13 3.47 -2.55
C GLY A 154 -22.21 2.08 -1.94
N GLU A 155 -23.09 1.27 -2.53
CA GLU A 155 -23.25 -0.16 -2.19
C GLU A 155 -22.13 -0.99 -2.81
N LEU A 156 -21.59 -1.96 -2.07
CA LEU A 156 -20.55 -2.87 -2.53
C LEU A 156 -21.12 -3.93 -3.48
N GLU A 157 -20.33 -4.30 -4.48
CA GLU A 157 -20.63 -5.38 -5.42
C GLU A 157 -19.54 -6.47 -5.33
N ASN A 158 -19.80 -7.64 -5.90
CA ASN A 158 -18.78 -8.70 -6.01
C ASN A 158 -17.56 -8.19 -6.77
N TYR A 159 -16.36 -8.50 -6.25
CA TYR A 159 -15.06 -8.11 -6.82
C TYR A 159 -14.84 -6.60 -6.92
N ASP A 160 -15.51 -5.83 -6.07
CA ASP A 160 -15.38 -4.38 -6.02
C ASP A 160 -14.13 -3.93 -5.27
N GLN A 161 -13.39 -2.99 -5.85
CA GLN A 161 -12.22 -2.38 -5.22
C GLN A 161 -12.56 -1.68 -3.89
N ARG A 162 -13.79 -1.22 -3.71
CA ARG A 162 -14.27 -0.65 -2.44
C ARG A 162 -14.17 -1.63 -1.27
N ILE A 163 -14.16 -2.95 -1.52
CA ILE A 163 -13.86 -3.98 -0.51
C ILE A 163 -12.42 -3.82 -0.01
N CYS A 164 -11.45 -3.61 -0.92
CA CYS A 164 -10.06 -3.35 -0.57
C CYS A 164 -9.93 -2.05 0.25
N GLU A 165 -10.61 -0.99 -0.20
CA GLU A 165 -10.56 0.31 0.47
C GLU A 165 -11.23 0.28 1.86
N ALA A 166 -12.25 -0.57 2.05
CA ALA A 166 -12.92 -0.74 3.34
C ALA A 166 -11.95 -1.22 4.44
N ALA A 167 -10.91 -1.98 4.11
CA ALA A 167 -9.93 -2.44 5.09
C ALA A 167 -9.10 -1.28 5.67
N ASP A 168 -8.58 -0.39 4.83
CA ASP A 168 -7.81 0.78 5.30
C ASP A 168 -8.73 1.80 6.03
N LEU A 169 -10.01 1.91 5.62
CA LEU A 169 -11.01 2.69 6.33
C LEU A 169 -11.31 2.12 7.72
N ALA A 170 -11.57 0.81 7.82
CA ALA A 170 -11.80 0.15 9.11
C ALA A 170 -10.57 0.30 10.01
N LEU A 171 -9.37 0.08 9.47
CA LEU A 171 -8.11 0.26 10.19
C LEU A 171 -7.95 1.70 10.71
N THR A 172 -8.30 2.71 9.91
CA THR A 172 -8.30 4.13 10.34
C THR A 172 -9.11 4.33 11.61
N LEU A 173 -10.36 3.82 11.65
CA LEU A 173 -11.23 3.95 12.81
C LEU A 173 -10.69 3.20 14.01
N TRP A 174 -10.14 2.01 13.81
CA TRP A 174 -9.56 1.23 14.90
C TRP A 174 -8.31 1.90 15.51
N ILE A 175 -7.40 2.40 14.68
CA ILE A 175 -6.21 3.14 15.13
C ILE A 175 -6.65 4.37 15.93
N SER A 176 -7.57 5.17 15.37
CA SER A 176 -8.00 6.45 15.96
C SER A 176 -9.23 6.37 16.87
N ARG A 177 -9.59 5.19 17.38
CA ARG A 177 -10.89 4.94 18.04
C ARG A 177 -11.22 5.92 19.17
N GLU A 178 -10.24 6.20 20.03
CA GLU A 178 -10.40 7.12 21.18
C GLU A 178 -10.61 8.59 20.74
N TRP A 179 -10.12 8.94 19.54
CA TRP A 179 -10.23 10.30 18.98
C TRP A 179 -11.44 10.49 18.08
N VAL A 180 -11.94 9.40 17.48
CA VAL A 180 -12.98 9.43 16.46
C VAL A 180 -14.15 8.58 16.88
N TRP A 181 -14.01 7.25 16.89
CA TRP A 181 -15.11 6.29 17.11
C TRP A 181 -15.88 6.55 18.40
N ASP A 182 -15.18 6.75 19.52
CA ASP A 182 -15.78 6.96 20.84
C ASP A 182 -16.50 8.32 20.96
N THR A 183 -16.25 9.23 20.02
CA THR A 183 -16.90 10.57 19.96
C THR A 183 -18.12 10.60 19.04
N LEU A 184 -18.44 9.48 18.38
CA LEU A 184 -19.59 9.36 17.49
C LEU A 184 -20.84 9.01 18.30
N THR A 185 -21.99 9.49 17.83
CA THR A 185 -23.27 9.06 18.41
C THR A 185 -23.55 7.60 18.00
N PRO A 186 -24.35 6.85 18.78
CA PRO A 186 -24.73 5.49 18.41
C PRO A 186 -25.36 5.37 17.02
N VAL A 187 -26.10 6.40 16.57
CA VAL A 187 -26.69 6.46 15.23
C VAL A 187 -25.62 6.48 14.14
N ILE A 188 -24.58 7.32 14.29
CA ILE A 188 -23.48 7.39 13.31
C ILE A 188 -22.60 6.14 13.37
N GLN A 189 -22.36 5.59 14.57
CA GLN A 189 -21.68 4.31 14.72
C GLN A 189 -22.41 3.20 13.95
N GLN A 190 -23.74 3.10 14.12
CA GLN A 190 -24.54 2.13 13.38
C GLN A 190 -24.50 2.36 11.86
N GLN A 191 -24.57 3.61 11.39
CA GLN A 191 -24.45 3.94 9.97
C GLN A 191 -23.14 3.43 9.37
N ILE A 192 -22.02 3.63 10.08
CA ILE A 192 -20.69 3.20 9.64
C ILE A 192 -20.59 1.67 9.61
N ILE A 193 -21.07 1.00 10.67
CA ILE A 193 -21.04 -0.47 10.75
C ILE A 193 -21.92 -1.08 9.65
N THR A 194 -23.10 -0.53 9.39
CA THR A 194 -23.97 -0.97 8.28
C THR A 194 -23.25 -0.88 6.94
N TRP A 195 -22.43 0.15 6.71
CA TRP A 195 -21.65 0.25 5.48
C TRP A 195 -20.55 -0.83 5.40
N PHE A 196 -19.82 -1.06 6.50
CA PHE A 196 -18.78 -2.09 6.54
C PHE A 196 -19.32 -3.52 6.40
N GLU A 197 -20.48 -3.83 6.99
CA GLU A 197 -21.05 -5.18 6.98
C GLU A 197 -21.37 -5.69 5.57
N GLN A 198 -21.46 -4.80 4.57
CA GLN A 198 -21.63 -5.19 3.17
C GLN A 198 -20.52 -6.13 2.67
N VAL A 199 -19.29 -6.04 3.21
CA VAL A 199 -18.18 -6.92 2.80
C VAL A 199 -18.46 -8.40 3.06
N ASN A 200 -19.36 -8.71 4.01
CA ASN A 200 -19.73 -10.08 4.36
C ASN A 200 -20.54 -10.77 3.25
N HIS A 201 -21.15 -10.00 2.36
CA HIS A 201 -22.00 -10.49 1.28
C HIS A 201 -21.32 -10.43 -0.09
N CYS A 202 -20.05 -10.02 -0.14
CA CYS A 202 -19.32 -9.85 -1.39
C CYS A 202 -18.39 -11.02 -1.70
N GLU A 203 -18.39 -11.47 -2.95
CA GLU A 203 -17.35 -12.35 -3.48
C GLU A 203 -16.06 -11.55 -3.77
N ILE A 204 -14.92 -12.21 -3.63
CA ILE A 204 -13.59 -11.63 -3.84
C ILE A 204 -12.70 -12.54 -4.67
N VAL A 205 -11.62 -11.98 -5.20
CA VAL A 205 -10.58 -12.77 -5.88
C VAL A 205 -9.87 -13.65 -4.85
N ASP A 206 -9.59 -14.90 -5.21
CA ASP A 206 -8.98 -15.88 -4.31
C ASP A 206 -7.44 -15.72 -4.25
N ASN A 207 -7.02 -14.70 -3.51
CA ASN A 207 -5.63 -14.31 -3.30
C ASN A 207 -5.53 -13.47 -2.00
N ASN A 208 -4.58 -12.54 -1.89
CA ASN A 208 -4.49 -11.62 -0.74
C ASN A 208 -5.80 -10.87 -0.42
N TRP A 209 -6.77 -10.79 -1.33
CA TRP A 209 -8.04 -10.12 -1.08
C TRP A 209 -8.81 -10.69 0.11
N HIS A 210 -8.54 -11.93 0.54
CA HIS A 210 -9.13 -12.49 1.77
C HIS A 210 -8.82 -11.63 3.01
N PHE A 211 -7.70 -10.90 3.04
CA PHE A 211 -7.36 -10.00 4.16
C PHE A 211 -8.31 -8.81 4.29
N PHE A 212 -8.92 -8.34 3.19
CA PHE A 212 -9.72 -7.11 3.22
C PHE A 212 -11.03 -7.27 4.04
N PRO A 213 -11.94 -8.21 3.72
CA PRO A 213 -13.11 -8.44 4.56
C PRO A 213 -12.70 -8.93 5.96
N LEU A 214 -11.61 -9.69 6.08
CA LEU A 214 -11.12 -10.16 7.38
C LEU A 214 -10.73 -8.99 8.29
N THR A 215 -9.94 -8.04 7.80
CA THR A 215 -9.58 -6.82 8.56
C THR A 215 -10.82 -6.06 9.01
N VAL A 216 -11.80 -5.89 8.12
CA VAL A 216 -13.07 -5.22 8.46
C VAL A 216 -13.81 -5.96 9.57
N GLN A 217 -13.93 -7.29 9.49
CA GLN A 217 -14.61 -8.11 10.49
C GLN A 217 -13.92 -8.04 11.86
N PHE A 218 -12.59 -8.11 11.90
CA PHE A 218 -11.81 -7.95 13.13
C PHE A 218 -12.03 -6.56 13.76
N VAL A 219 -12.04 -5.50 12.96
CA VAL A 219 -12.34 -4.15 13.46
C VAL A 219 -13.77 -4.04 13.98
N ILE A 220 -14.77 -4.56 13.27
CA ILE A 220 -16.16 -4.57 13.75
C ILE A 220 -16.25 -5.27 15.11
N LYS A 221 -15.63 -6.45 15.25
CA LYS A 221 -15.58 -7.18 16.52
C LYS A 221 -14.93 -6.33 17.61
N ALA A 222 -13.79 -5.72 17.34
CA ALA A 222 -13.07 -4.89 18.32
C ALA A 222 -13.86 -3.65 18.75
N LEU A 223 -14.63 -3.02 17.84
CA LEU A 223 -15.36 -1.78 18.13
C LEU A 223 -16.76 -2.01 18.71
N THR A 224 -17.38 -3.18 18.47
CA THR A 224 -18.80 -3.42 18.79
C THR A 224 -19.06 -4.69 19.59
N GLY A 225 -18.09 -5.61 19.66
CA GLY A 225 -18.28 -6.96 20.19
C GLY A 225 -18.99 -7.94 19.25
N LYS A 226 -19.50 -7.47 18.09
CA LYS A 226 -20.17 -8.35 17.11
C LYS A 226 -19.15 -9.19 16.35
N ASP A 227 -19.11 -10.48 16.63
CA ASP A 227 -18.21 -11.41 15.94
C ASP A 227 -18.86 -11.98 14.68
N THR A 228 -18.31 -11.63 13.52
CA THR A 228 -18.69 -12.16 12.19
C THR A 228 -17.47 -12.66 11.43
N ILE A 229 -16.38 -12.97 12.13
CA ILE A 229 -15.11 -13.32 11.52
C ILE A 229 -15.24 -14.64 10.74
N ALA A 230 -14.97 -14.56 9.44
CA ALA A 230 -14.95 -15.70 8.55
C ALA A 230 -13.59 -16.41 8.61
N HIS A 231 -13.33 -17.19 9.68
CA HIS A 231 -12.03 -17.84 9.93
C HIS A 231 -11.50 -18.68 8.75
N TRP A 232 -12.37 -19.27 7.94
CA TRP A 232 -11.97 -20.00 6.74
C TRP A 232 -11.14 -19.16 5.74
N ARG A 233 -11.34 -17.83 5.70
CA ARG A 233 -10.55 -16.92 4.86
C ARG A 233 -9.11 -16.85 5.33
N TYR A 234 -8.90 -16.87 6.65
CA TYR A 234 -7.57 -16.90 7.23
C TYR A 234 -6.89 -18.24 6.97
N GLU A 235 -7.60 -19.36 7.12
CA GLU A 235 -7.06 -20.68 6.75
C GLU A 235 -6.70 -20.72 5.25
N ARG A 236 -7.54 -20.16 4.38
CA ARG A 236 -7.25 -20.04 2.94
C ARG A 236 -6.01 -19.19 2.67
N LEU A 237 -5.75 -18.14 3.45
CA LEU A 237 -4.53 -17.34 3.35
C LEU A 237 -3.29 -18.12 3.81
N LYS A 238 -3.42 -19.00 4.81
CA LYS A 238 -2.32 -19.86 5.27
C LYS A 238 -1.95 -20.91 4.23
N GLU A 239 -2.90 -21.40 3.44
CA GLU A 239 -2.61 -22.26 2.29
C GLU A 239 -1.72 -21.58 1.22
N PHE A 240 -1.67 -20.25 1.22
CA PHE A 240 -0.77 -19.50 0.33
C PHE A 240 0.68 -19.41 0.85
N TYR A 241 0.95 -19.82 2.08
CA TYR A 241 2.29 -19.86 2.64
C TYR A 241 3.11 -20.99 2.01
N VAL A 242 4.27 -20.66 1.44
CA VAL A 242 5.12 -21.62 0.71
C VAL A 242 6.43 -21.97 1.43
N GLY A 243 6.67 -21.42 2.62
CA GLY A 243 7.92 -21.61 3.37
C GLY A 243 8.88 -20.43 3.25
N ASP A 244 9.93 -20.44 4.08
CA ASP A 244 10.93 -19.36 4.24
C ASP A 244 10.33 -17.97 4.48
N GLY A 245 9.12 -17.90 5.06
CA GLY A 245 8.42 -16.64 5.25
C GLY A 245 7.70 -16.09 4.01
N TRP A 246 7.61 -16.83 2.91
CA TRP A 246 6.98 -16.33 1.68
C TRP A 246 5.57 -16.88 1.48
N PHE A 247 4.72 -16.04 0.90
CA PHE A 247 3.39 -16.37 0.41
C PHE A 247 3.33 -16.22 -1.11
N ARG A 248 2.62 -17.13 -1.78
CA ARG A 248 2.22 -17.01 -3.19
C ARG A 248 0.86 -16.32 -3.28
N ASP A 249 0.72 -15.25 -4.06
CA ASP A 249 -0.54 -14.49 -4.13
C ASP A 249 -1.64 -15.21 -4.93
N GLY A 250 -2.28 -16.21 -4.30
CA GLY A 250 -3.20 -17.14 -4.94
C GLY A 250 -2.47 -18.27 -5.68
N ALA A 251 -3.21 -19.28 -6.15
CA ALA A 251 -2.62 -20.47 -6.79
C ALA A 251 -1.76 -20.18 -8.03
N LYS A 252 -2.04 -19.08 -8.74
CA LYS A 252 -1.33 -18.63 -9.96
C LYS A 252 -0.58 -17.30 -9.76
N GLY A 253 -0.34 -16.93 -8.49
CA GLY A 253 0.38 -15.72 -8.12
C GLY A 253 1.89 -15.85 -8.35
N ASN A 254 2.58 -14.71 -8.36
CA ASN A 254 4.04 -14.65 -8.35
C ASN A 254 4.54 -14.36 -6.93
N TYR A 255 5.83 -14.61 -6.69
CA TYR A 255 6.51 -14.09 -5.50
C TYR A 255 6.94 -12.66 -5.74
N ASP A 256 6.30 -11.73 -5.05
CA ASP A 256 6.62 -10.31 -5.13
C ASP A 256 6.42 -9.60 -3.79
N TYR A 257 6.68 -8.30 -3.80
CA TYR A 257 6.61 -7.44 -2.64
C TYR A 257 5.20 -7.22 -2.07
N TYR A 258 4.14 -7.83 -2.62
CA TYR A 258 2.89 -8.00 -1.86
C TYR A 258 3.12 -8.79 -0.59
N ASN A 259 4.16 -9.62 -0.49
CA ASN A 259 4.56 -10.18 0.79
C ASN A 259 4.83 -9.06 1.82
N ALA A 260 5.50 -7.99 1.42
CA ALA A 260 5.83 -6.88 2.29
C ALA A 260 4.64 -5.98 2.62
N TRP A 261 4.02 -5.36 1.61
CA TRP A 261 2.96 -4.39 1.83
C TRP A 261 1.57 -4.98 1.83
N GLY A 262 1.35 -6.21 1.38
CA GLY A 262 0.04 -6.88 1.36
C GLY A 262 -0.13 -7.85 2.53
N PHE A 263 0.60 -8.98 2.50
CA PHE A 263 0.50 -10.05 3.48
C PHE A 263 0.97 -9.60 4.87
N TYR A 264 2.24 -9.21 5.02
CA TYR A 264 2.78 -8.87 6.33
C TYR A 264 2.23 -7.57 6.92
N TYR A 265 1.84 -6.60 6.09
CA TYR A 265 1.08 -5.45 6.56
C TYR A 265 -0.26 -5.88 7.17
N SER A 266 -1.00 -6.76 6.50
CA SER A 266 -2.32 -7.20 6.99
C SER A 266 -2.19 -8.09 8.24
N LEU A 267 -1.26 -9.05 8.24
CA LEU A 267 -0.99 -9.91 9.40
C LEU A 267 -0.56 -9.09 10.62
N TYR A 268 0.28 -8.07 10.43
CA TYR A 268 0.64 -7.14 11.50
C TYR A 268 -0.59 -6.48 12.11
N TRP A 269 -1.49 -5.91 11.30
CA TRP A 269 -2.68 -5.25 11.85
C TRP A 269 -3.67 -6.22 12.50
N LEU A 270 -3.84 -7.43 11.97
CA LEU A 270 -4.65 -8.45 12.66
C LEU A 270 -4.10 -8.76 14.06
N ALA A 271 -2.78 -8.90 14.21
CA ALA A 271 -2.14 -9.11 15.50
C ALA A 271 -2.23 -7.88 16.44
N GLN A 272 -2.33 -6.66 15.89
CA GLN A 272 -2.56 -5.47 16.72
C GLN A 272 -4.03 -5.34 17.16
N ILE A 273 -4.97 -5.70 16.28
CA ILE A 273 -6.43 -5.64 16.56
C ILE A 273 -6.85 -6.72 17.55
N ASP A 274 -6.34 -7.95 17.39
CA ASP A 274 -6.55 -9.07 18.29
C ASP A 274 -5.20 -9.74 18.63
N PRO A 275 -4.55 -9.32 19.73
CA PRO A 275 -3.22 -9.82 20.12
C PRO A 275 -3.12 -11.32 20.37
N GLN A 276 -4.25 -12.00 20.59
CA GLN A 276 -4.30 -13.45 20.82
C GLN A 276 -4.51 -14.26 19.54
N PHE A 277 -4.80 -13.59 18.42
CA PHE A 277 -5.12 -14.26 17.15
C PHE A 277 -3.87 -14.82 16.46
N ASP A 278 -3.74 -16.14 16.44
CA ASP A 278 -2.67 -16.93 15.81
C ASP A 278 -1.26 -16.31 15.94
N THR A 279 -0.95 -15.84 17.15
CA THR A 279 0.30 -15.15 17.47
C THR A 279 1.52 -15.97 17.04
N THR A 280 1.45 -17.30 17.18
CA THR A 280 2.53 -18.22 16.83
C THR A 280 2.83 -18.19 15.33
N PHE A 281 1.82 -18.41 14.48
CA PHE A 281 2.05 -18.40 13.03
C PHE A 281 2.49 -17.02 12.53
N ILE A 282 1.84 -15.95 12.99
CA ILE A 282 2.13 -14.59 12.54
C ILE A 282 3.59 -14.20 12.87
N THR A 283 4.00 -14.39 14.12
CA THR A 283 5.37 -14.03 14.56
C THR A 283 6.43 -14.92 13.92
N GLN A 284 6.21 -16.24 13.83
CA GLN A 284 7.17 -17.17 13.24
C GLN A 284 7.35 -16.94 11.73
N SER A 285 6.26 -16.79 10.97
CA SER A 285 6.33 -16.53 9.53
C SER A 285 7.04 -15.21 9.23
N LEU A 286 6.67 -14.13 9.95
CA LEU A 286 7.30 -12.82 9.80
C LEU A 286 8.77 -12.82 10.21
N ASN A 287 9.12 -13.48 11.31
CA ASN A 287 10.51 -13.60 11.75
C ASN A 287 11.35 -14.33 10.69
N THR A 288 10.84 -15.46 10.17
CA THR A 288 11.49 -16.23 9.10
C THR A 288 11.66 -15.41 7.83
N PHE A 289 10.65 -14.64 7.43
CA PHE A 289 10.75 -13.74 6.28
C PHE A 289 11.84 -12.69 6.49
N ASN A 290 11.84 -12.03 7.65
CA ASN A 290 12.74 -10.93 7.96
C ASN A 290 14.21 -11.37 8.10
N GLN A 291 14.50 -12.62 8.45
CA GLN A 291 15.86 -13.19 8.46
C GLN A 291 16.58 -12.97 7.12
N HIS A 292 15.88 -13.20 6.01
CA HIS A 292 16.43 -13.02 4.67
C HIS A 292 16.08 -11.64 4.08
N TYR A 293 14.87 -11.14 4.34
CA TYR A 293 14.37 -9.93 3.70
C TYR A 293 15.15 -8.65 4.08
N LEU A 294 15.77 -8.59 5.28
CA LEU A 294 16.66 -7.49 5.65
C LEU A 294 17.84 -7.32 4.66
N TYR A 295 18.32 -8.41 4.05
CA TYR A 295 19.42 -8.41 3.09
C TYR A 295 19.04 -7.81 1.73
N PHE A 296 17.74 -7.57 1.47
CA PHE A 296 17.28 -6.91 0.25
C PHE A 296 17.43 -5.38 0.34
N MET A 297 17.59 -4.86 1.56
CA MET A 297 17.65 -3.43 1.83
C MET A 297 19.04 -2.88 1.56
N THR A 298 19.10 -1.78 0.81
CA THR A 298 20.36 -1.08 0.55
C THR A 298 20.15 0.43 0.67
N PRO A 299 21.21 1.21 0.95
CA PRO A 299 21.13 2.67 0.90
C PRO A 299 20.98 3.22 -0.52
N LYS A 300 21.11 2.38 -1.56
CA LYS A 300 21.15 2.78 -2.98
C LYS A 300 20.02 2.17 -3.82
N GLY A 301 18.94 1.74 -3.18
CA GLY A 301 17.78 1.13 -3.83
C GLY A 301 17.47 -0.26 -3.30
N ILE A 302 16.66 -1.00 -4.05
CA ILE A 302 16.23 -2.37 -3.71
C ILE A 302 16.12 -3.21 -4.98
N PRO A 303 16.39 -4.52 -4.93
CA PRO A 303 16.24 -5.40 -6.09
C PRO A 303 14.76 -5.53 -6.44
N PHE A 304 14.25 -4.63 -7.28
CA PHE A 304 12.81 -4.48 -7.49
C PHE A 304 12.27 -5.50 -8.51
N PHE A 305 11.33 -6.36 -8.10
CA PHE A 305 10.65 -7.35 -8.95
C PHE A 305 9.15 -7.37 -8.69
N GLY A 306 8.42 -8.00 -9.62
CA GLY A 306 6.96 -8.17 -9.52
C GLY A 306 6.16 -6.94 -9.91
N ARG A 307 4.98 -6.79 -9.30
CA ARG A 307 3.98 -5.76 -9.63
C ARG A 307 3.91 -4.65 -8.57
N SER A 308 3.07 -3.65 -8.82
CA SER A 308 2.82 -2.50 -7.95
C SER A 308 4.07 -1.72 -7.58
N ALA A 309 4.88 -1.42 -8.58
CA ALA A 309 6.12 -0.66 -8.39
C ALA A 309 5.92 0.67 -7.64
N CYS A 310 4.75 1.27 -7.80
CA CYS A 310 4.40 2.53 -7.16
C CYS A 310 4.19 2.45 -5.63
N TYR A 311 4.23 1.27 -5.00
CA TYR A 311 4.11 1.10 -3.53
C TYR A 311 5.46 1.04 -2.81
N ARG A 312 6.57 1.23 -3.53
CA ARG A 312 7.96 1.07 -3.07
C ARG A 312 8.36 1.71 -1.73
N LEU A 313 7.70 2.76 -1.24
CA LEU A 313 8.07 3.33 0.07
C LEU A 313 7.62 2.44 1.23
N ALA A 314 6.79 1.43 0.97
CA ALA A 314 6.32 0.47 1.95
C ALA A 314 7.25 -0.74 2.14
N VAL A 315 8.38 -0.80 1.43
CA VAL A 315 9.24 -2.00 1.39
C VAL A 315 9.77 -2.40 2.76
N SER A 316 9.96 -1.45 3.67
CA SER A 316 10.44 -1.71 5.04
C SER A 316 9.33 -2.05 6.04
N ALA A 317 8.06 -2.08 5.62
CA ALA A 317 6.93 -2.36 6.52
C ALA A 317 7.09 -3.67 7.33
N PRO A 318 7.54 -4.80 6.75
CA PRO A 318 7.75 -6.04 7.51
C PRO A 318 8.85 -5.94 8.57
N LEU A 319 9.90 -5.15 8.32
CA LEU A 319 11.01 -5.00 9.27
C LEU A 319 10.54 -4.23 10.52
N LEU A 320 9.76 -3.16 10.31
CA LEU A 320 9.14 -2.40 11.41
C LEU A 320 8.12 -3.26 12.17
N ALA A 321 7.27 -4.00 11.44
CA ALA A 321 6.31 -4.93 12.03
C ALA A 321 7.00 -6.01 12.89
N GLY A 322 8.09 -6.58 12.39
CA GLY A 322 8.83 -7.62 13.10
C GLY A 322 9.41 -7.10 14.42
N VAL A 323 9.96 -5.88 14.41
CA VAL A 323 10.49 -5.26 15.63
C VAL A 323 9.38 -4.98 16.66
N ASP A 324 8.24 -4.43 16.24
CA ASP A 324 7.12 -4.17 17.17
C ASP A 324 6.49 -5.46 17.72
N LEU A 325 6.44 -6.52 16.91
CA LEU A 325 6.03 -7.87 17.32
C LEU A 325 7.14 -8.66 18.01
N GLN A 326 8.26 -8.02 18.41
CA GLN A 326 9.37 -8.61 19.17
C GLN A 326 10.01 -9.84 18.49
N CYS A 327 10.00 -9.88 17.16
CA CYS A 327 10.70 -10.91 16.38
C CYS A 327 12.22 -10.74 16.54
N PRO A 328 12.97 -11.80 16.90
CA PRO A 328 14.38 -11.67 17.27
C PRO A 328 15.34 -11.37 16.11
N SER A 329 14.95 -11.61 14.85
CA SER A 329 15.87 -11.58 13.72
C SER A 329 16.26 -10.19 13.20
N VAL A 330 15.56 -9.12 13.61
CA VAL A 330 15.87 -7.75 13.18
C VAL A 330 15.91 -6.84 14.41
N LYS A 331 16.99 -6.06 14.54
CA LYS A 331 17.10 -5.05 15.60
C LYS A 331 16.40 -3.75 15.18
N VAL A 332 15.90 -3.00 16.17
CA VAL A 332 15.27 -1.67 15.96
C VAL A 332 16.15 -0.77 15.07
N GLY A 333 17.46 -0.69 15.35
CA GLY A 333 18.40 0.14 14.59
C GLY A 333 18.60 -0.29 13.13
N GLU A 334 18.43 -1.58 12.81
CA GLU A 334 18.52 -2.10 11.43
C GLU A 334 17.23 -1.81 10.66
N ALA A 335 16.07 -2.01 11.30
CA ALA A 335 14.77 -1.62 10.73
C ALA A 335 14.69 -0.10 10.50
N LYS A 336 15.19 0.70 11.46
CA LYS A 336 15.33 2.16 11.34
C LYS A 336 16.16 2.54 10.12
N ARG A 337 17.37 1.96 9.99
CA ARG A 337 18.26 2.23 8.85
C ARG A 337 17.61 1.86 7.52
N ALA A 338 16.99 0.68 7.43
CA ALA A 338 16.32 0.24 6.22
C ALA A 338 15.17 1.16 5.80
N PHE A 339 14.33 1.56 6.77
CA PHE A 339 13.22 2.47 6.54
C PHE A 339 13.67 3.86 6.11
N GLU A 340 14.63 4.45 6.84
CA GLU A 340 15.19 5.76 6.50
C GLU A 340 15.84 5.76 5.11
N SER A 341 16.69 4.77 4.83
CA SER A 341 17.36 4.63 3.54
C SER A 341 16.38 4.51 2.38
N SER A 342 15.31 3.72 2.53
CA SER A 342 14.27 3.58 1.50
C SER A 342 13.56 4.91 1.23
N LEU A 343 13.11 5.60 2.28
CA LEU A 343 12.44 6.89 2.13
C LEU A 343 13.33 7.92 1.46
N ARG A 344 14.56 8.10 1.95
CA ARG A 344 15.51 9.06 1.38
C ARG A 344 15.79 8.75 -0.08
N TYR A 345 16.17 7.51 -0.39
CA TYR A 345 16.57 7.11 -1.73
C TYR A 345 15.48 7.39 -2.77
N PHE A 346 14.23 7.03 -2.48
CA PHE A 346 13.15 7.25 -3.44
C PHE A 346 12.69 8.71 -3.48
N ILE A 347 12.49 9.35 -2.32
CA ILE A 347 11.87 10.69 -2.24
C ILE A 347 12.84 11.77 -2.74
N SER A 348 14.13 11.69 -2.43
CA SER A 348 15.13 12.65 -2.95
C SER A 348 15.30 12.57 -4.47
N GLN A 349 14.88 11.46 -5.08
CA GLN A 349 14.88 11.22 -6.52
C GLN A 349 13.52 11.49 -7.19
N GLY A 350 12.57 12.10 -6.48
CA GLY A 350 11.29 12.57 -7.04
C GLY A 350 10.09 11.64 -6.85
N ALA A 351 10.21 10.62 -5.98
CA ALA A 351 9.12 9.67 -5.71
C ALA A 351 7.82 10.30 -5.16
N LEU A 352 7.84 11.57 -4.76
CA LEU A 352 6.66 12.34 -4.37
C LEU A 352 6.45 13.49 -5.34
N LYS A 353 5.20 13.70 -5.77
CA LYS A 353 4.82 14.83 -6.62
C LYS A 353 3.35 15.17 -6.45
N ASN A 354 3.01 16.46 -6.55
CA ASN A 354 1.63 16.94 -6.44
C ASN A 354 0.90 16.51 -5.16
N GLY A 355 1.62 16.28 -4.06
CA GLY A 355 1.04 15.84 -2.79
C GLY A 355 0.87 14.33 -2.58
N ALA A 356 1.41 13.50 -3.49
CA ALA A 356 1.23 12.04 -3.45
C ALA A 356 2.49 11.28 -3.93
N PRO A 357 2.66 10.01 -3.55
CA PRO A 357 3.62 9.12 -4.19
C PRO A 357 3.33 8.96 -5.69
N THR A 358 4.38 9.05 -6.50
CA THR A 358 4.23 9.00 -7.97
C THR A 358 3.74 7.63 -8.44
N GLN A 359 2.97 7.63 -9.54
CA GLN A 359 2.56 6.41 -10.24
C GLN A 359 3.75 5.88 -11.08
N GLY A 360 4.72 5.27 -10.40
CA GLY A 360 5.97 4.75 -10.95
C GLY A 360 7.02 4.63 -9.84
N LEU A 361 8.30 4.47 -10.19
CA LEU A 361 9.39 4.35 -9.21
C LEU A 361 9.96 5.71 -8.75
N PHE A 362 10.17 6.65 -9.66
CA PHE A 362 10.75 7.96 -9.33
C PHE A 362 9.95 9.11 -9.92
N THR A 363 9.13 8.82 -10.92
CA THR A 363 8.25 9.76 -11.59
C THR A 363 7.01 9.00 -12.03
N HIS A 364 6.06 9.72 -12.62
CA HIS A 364 4.97 9.05 -13.32
C HIS A 364 5.52 8.29 -14.54
N ASP A 365 5.39 6.97 -14.52
CA ASP A 365 5.75 6.09 -15.63
C ASP A 365 4.66 5.04 -15.86
N PRO A 366 3.79 5.21 -16.87
CA PRO A 366 2.69 4.29 -17.13
C PRO A 366 3.17 2.89 -17.55
N ARG A 367 4.46 2.72 -17.89
CA ARG A 367 5.04 1.40 -18.15
C ARG A 367 5.15 0.57 -16.88
N LEU A 368 5.20 1.18 -15.70
CA LEU A 368 5.47 0.50 -14.41
C LEU A 368 4.26 0.48 -13.48
N VAL A 369 3.09 0.87 -13.99
CA VAL A 369 1.86 1.03 -13.21
C VAL A 369 0.84 0.02 -13.69
N ASP A 370 0.40 -0.85 -12.77
CA ASP A 370 -0.66 -1.81 -13.06
C ASP A 370 -1.96 -1.15 -13.51
N ASN A 371 -2.77 -1.90 -14.26
CA ASN A 371 -4.02 -1.38 -14.81
C ASN A 371 -5.04 -0.99 -13.72
N TYR A 372 -5.07 -1.72 -12.61
CA TYR A 372 -5.96 -1.40 -11.50
C TYR A 372 -5.54 -0.13 -10.75
N SER A 373 -4.28 0.28 -10.82
CA SER A 373 -3.78 1.40 -10.04
C SER A 373 -4.25 2.75 -10.60
N GLY A 374 -5.05 3.47 -9.82
CA GLY A 374 -5.50 4.83 -10.08
C GLY A 374 -4.54 5.92 -9.57
N PRO A 375 -4.96 7.21 -9.65
CA PRO A 375 -4.14 8.36 -9.26
C PRO A 375 -3.68 8.33 -7.80
N ALA A 376 -4.51 7.77 -6.92
CA ALA A 376 -4.26 7.71 -5.48
C ALA A 376 -3.76 6.33 -4.99
N SER A 377 -3.74 5.31 -5.86
CA SER A 377 -3.35 3.96 -5.44
C SER A 377 -1.97 3.92 -4.78
N SER A 378 -1.03 4.75 -5.26
CA SER A 378 0.35 4.78 -4.75
C SER A 378 0.47 5.16 -3.27
N PHE A 379 -0.59 5.67 -2.63
CA PHE A 379 -0.61 5.94 -1.18
C PHE A 379 -0.40 4.70 -0.31
N TRP A 380 -0.57 3.47 -0.82
CA TRP A 380 -0.08 2.29 -0.11
C TRP A 380 1.43 2.29 0.15
N SER A 381 2.20 3.15 -0.53
CA SER A 381 3.58 3.50 -0.15
C SER A 381 3.71 3.98 1.30
N LEU A 382 2.66 4.54 1.90
CA LEU A 382 2.69 5.07 3.26
C LEU A 382 2.64 3.97 4.34
N ARG A 383 2.43 2.70 3.98
CA ARG A 383 2.25 1.58 4.94
C ARG A 383 3.39 1.46 5.95
N ALA A 384 4.64 1.64 5.53
CA ALA A 384 5.78 1.63 6.46
C ALA A 384 5.77 2.83 7.42
N VAL A 385 5.39 4.02 6.93
CA VAL A 385 5.27 5.25 7.75
C VAL A 385 4.16 5.11 8.78
N ILE A 386 3.02 4.52 8.40
CA ILE A 386 1.89 4.27 9.30
C ILE A 386 2.32 3.34 10.43
N ILE A 387 3.00 2.22 10.14
CA ILE A 387 3.54 1.32 11.17
C ILE A 387 4.54 2.06 12.05
N ALA A 388 5.50 2.78 11.46
CA ALA A 388 6.53 3.52 12.20
C ALA A 388 5.91 4.49 13.20
N LEU A 389 4.97 5.35 12.77
CA LEU A 389 4.29 6.29 13.66
C LEU A 389 3.53 5.58 14.78
N TYR A 390 2.82 4.49 14.45
CA TYR A 390 2.01 3.75 15.39
C TYR A 390 2.82 3.03 16.49
N CYS A 391 4.01 2.50 16.17
CA CYS A 391 4.83 1.75 17.12
C CYS A 391 6.00 2.53 17.73
N ALA A 392 6.32 3.72 17.23
CA ALA A 392 7.60 4.38 17.53
C ALA A 392 7.94 4.55 19.01
N GLU A 393 6.97 4.95 19.85
CA GLU A 393 7.20 5.07 21.30
C GLU A 393 7.49 3.69 21.93
N ARG A 394 6.74 2.65 21.55
CA ARG A 394 6.89 1.28 22.10
C ARG A 394 8.25 0.67 21.79
N ILE A 395 8.75 0.89 20.57
CA ILE A 395 10.02 0.31 20.11
C ILE A 395 11.20 1.29 20.23
N ASN A 396 10.98 2.48 20.81
CA ASN A 396 11.98 3.55 20.92
C ASN A 396 12.66 3.91 19.57
N LEU A 397 11.86 3.98 18.49
CA LEU A 397 12.35 4.09 17.11
C LEU A 397 13.18 5.35 16.86
N TRP A 398 12.73 6.49 17.40
CA TRP A 398 13.34 7.80 17.11
C TRP A 398 14.71 7.94 17.76
N GLN A 399 14.86 7.44 18.99
CA GLN A 399 16.06 7.60 19.81
C GLN A 399 17.08 6.48 19.57
N THR A 400 16.64 5.30 19.11
CA THR A 400 17.56 4.18 18.86
C THR A 400 18.58 4.56 17.76
N PRO A 401 19.89 4.37 18.00
CA PRO A 401 20.90 4.59 16.96
C PRO A 401 20.68 3.69 15.75
N SER A 402 20.89 4.24 14.55
CA SER A 402 20.86 3.45 13.31
C SER A 402 22.00 2.44 13.31
N LEU A 403 21.72 1.21 12.90
CA LEU A 403 22.71 0.14 12.74
C LEU A 403 22.95 -0.10 11.24
N PRO A 404 24.17 -0.51 10.84
CA PRO A 404 24.46 -0.77 9.43
C PRO A 404 23.61 -1.92 8.88
N LEU A 405 23.17 -1.79 7.63
CA LEU A 405 22.51 -2.85 6.87
C LEU A 405 23.49 -3.98 6.56
N PRO A 406 23.01 -5.21 6.26
CA PRO A 406 23.90 -6.32 5.91
C PRO A 406 24.89 -5.98 4.77
N ILE A 407 24.42 -5.27 3.75
CA ILE A 407 25.25 -4.83 2.60
C ILE A 407 26.33 -3.81 2.97
N GLU A 408 26.18 -3.10 4.08
CA GLU A 408 27.19 -2.16 4.61
C GLU A 408 28.26 -2.89 5.45
N LYS A 409 27.95 -4.11 5.92
CA LYS A 409 28.86 -4.93 6.75
C LYS A 409 29.81 -5.77 5.92
N ASP A 410 29.31 -6.63 5.03
CA ASP A 410 30.10 -7.61 4.27
C ASP A 410 29.44 -8.07 2.96
N ASN A 411 30.19 -8.81 2.14
CA ASN A 411 29.62 -9.55 1.01
C ASN A 411 28.81 -10.75 1.52
N PHE A 412 27.75 -11.12 0.81
CA PHE A 412 26.94 -12.29 1.17
C PHE A 412 26.36 -13.00 -0.05
N ARG A 413 26.00 -14.27 0.14
CA ARG A 413 25.26 -15.09 -0.82
C ARG A 413 24.43 -16.14 -0.08
N PHE A 414 23.19 -16.36 -0.50
CA PHE A 414 22.33 -17.40 0.05
C PHE A 414 21.17 -17.71 -0.90
N ASP A 415 20.54 -18.87 -0.70
CA ASP A 415 19.33 -19.28 -1.41
C ASP A 415 18.09 -19.06 -0.53
N ILE A 416 16.96 -18.82 -1.18
CA ILE A 416 15.61 -18.88 -0.59
C ILE A 416 14.86 -19.99 -1.34
N PRO A 417 14.94 -21.25 -0.87
CA PRO A 417 14.43 -22.41 -1.61
C PRO A 417 12.93 -22.33 -1.94
N SER A 418 12.09 -21.81 -1.04
CA SER A 418 10.63 -21.76 -1.24
C SER A 418 10.19 -20.95 -2.47
N ILE A 419 10.97 -19.92 -2.83
CA ILE A 419 10.72 -19.07 -4.00
C ILE A 419 11.73 -19.27 -5.12
N GLN A 420 12.64 -20.24 -4.95
CA GLN A 420 13.71 -20.55 -5.90
C GLN A 420 14.51 -19.30 -6.29
N ALA A 421 14.95 -18.54 -5.30
CA ALA A 421 15.73 -17.33 -5.51
C ALA A 421 17.13 -17.46 -4.90
N PHE A 422 18.14 -17.04 -5.65
CA PHE A 422 19.49 -16.83 -5.18
C PHE A 422 19.70 -15.33 -4.92
N VAL A 423 20.22 -14.98 -3.75
CA VAL A 423 20.49 -13.60 -3.35
C VAL A 423 21.99 -13.42 -3.15
N SER A 424 22.56 -12.34 -3.70
CA SER A 424 23.96 -11.98 -3.49
C SER A 424 24.11 -10.48 -3.25
N GLY A 425 25.04 -10.13 -2.36
CA GLY A 425 25.37 -8.75 -2.00
C GLY A 425 26.86 -8.48 -2.13
N VAL A 426 27.20 -7.34 -2.72
CA VAL A 426 28.58 -6.87 -2.87
C VAL A 426 28.77 -5.56 -2.14
N LYS A 427 29.47 -5.60 -0.99
CA LYS A 427 29.71 -4.43 -0.12
C LYS A 427 30.39 -3.29 -0.87
N ALA A 428 31.38 -3.58 -1.69
CA ALA A 428 32.13 -2.54 -2.41
C ALA A 428 31.23 -1.69 -3.32
N THR A 429 30.23 -2.29 -3.97
CA THR A 429 29.31 -1.59 -4.87
C THR A 429 28.02 -1.15 -4.18
N GLN A 430 27.75 -1.65 -2.96
CA GLN A 430 26.47 -1.51 -2.26
C GLN A 430 25.30 -2.06 -3.08
N GLU A 431 25.53 -3.16 -3.80
CA GLU A 431 24.58 -3.75 -4.73
C GLU A 431 24.10 -5.10 -4.23
N VAL A 432 22.79 -5.31 -4.30
CA VAL A 432 22.14 -6.59 -4.01
C VAL A 432 21.46 -7.08 -5.29
N ASN A 433 21.70 -8.34 -5.63
CA ASN A 433 21.08 -9.02 -6.77
C ASN A 433 20.20 -10.15 -6.26
N VAL A 434 18.99 -10.24 -6.80
CA VAL A 434 18.07 -11.37 -6.62
C VAL A 434 17.89 -12.04 -7.97
N ILE A 435 18.21 -13.32 -8.05
CA ILE A 435 18.12 -14.13 -9.27
C ILE A 435 17.10 -15.25 -9.02
N PHE A 436 16.00 -15.26 -9.75
CA PHE A 436 15.07 -16.37 -9.77
C PHE A 436 15.62 -17.51 -10.64
N CYS A 437 15.65 -18.72 -10.10
CA CYS A 437 16.20 -19.91 -10.74
C CYS A 437 15.26 -20.51 -11.81
N GLU A 438 14.01 -20.05 -11.87
CA GLU A 438 13.02 -20.48 -12.85
C GLU A 438 12.41 -19.30 -13.60
N ASP A 439 12.09 -19.53 -14.86
CA ASP A 439 11.34 -18.61 -15.69
C ASP A 439 9.83 -18.71 -15.42
N TYR A 440 9.17 -17.57 -15.31
CA TYR A 440 7.70 -17.50 -15.23
C TYR A 440 7.02 -17.61 -16.61
N THR A 441 7.78 -17.71 -17.71
CA THR A 441 7.24 -17.79 -19.07
C THR A 441 8.15 -18.57 -20.02
N THR A 442 7.54 -19.37 -20.90
CA THR A 442 8.22 -20.28 -21.83
C THR A 442 8.60 -19.64 -23.17
N GLN A 443 7.99 -18.51 -23.56
CA GLN A 443 8.26 -17.84 -24.85
C GLN A 443 9.00 -16.52 -24.66
N GLN A 444 10.26 -16.45 -25.14
CA GLN A 444 11.07 -15.25 -24.96
C GLN A 444 11.82 -14.88 -26.25
N THR A 445 11.52 -13.70 -26.80
CA THR A 445 12.38 -13.00 -27.77
C THR A 445 12.84 -11.68 -27.13
N PRO A 446 13.94 -11.06 -27.58
CA PRO A 446 14.34 -9.73 -27.11
C PRO A 446 13.24 -8.65 -27.23
N LEU A 447 12.21 -8.88 -28.05
CA LEU A 447 11.05 -7.99 -28.18
C LEU A 447 10.01 -8.23 -27.08
N THR A 448 9.70 -9.48 -26.74
CA THR A 448 8.68 -9.80 -25.72
C THR A 448 9.11 -9.38 -24.30
N ARG A 449 10.42 -9.28 -24.06
CA ARG A 449 11.02 -8.82 -22.78
C ARG A 449 10.92 -7.31 -22.54
N ARG A 450 10.64 -6.49 -23.58
CA ARG A 450 10.64 -5.02 -23.46
C ARG A 450 9.41 -4.53 -22.69
N LEU A 451 9.58 -3.43 -21.94
CA LEU A 451 8.46 -2.68 -21.39
C LEU A 451 7.65 -2.07 -22.54
N GLU A 452 6.40 -2.51 -22.68
CA GLU A 452 5.48 -1.97 -23.67
C GLU A 452 5.11 -0.54 -23.30
N LYS A 453 4.97 0.30 -24.33
CA LYS A 453 4.56 1.70 -24.17
C LYS A 453 3.10 1.84 -24.58
N GLN A 454 2.36 2.63 -23.82
CA GLN A 454 1.00 3.01 -24.18
C GLN A 454 1.00 3.86 -25.47
N THR A 455 0.17 3.46 -26.44
CA THR A 455 0.04 4.18 -27.73
C THR A 455 -0.72 5.49 -27.55
N LEU A 456 -0.60 6.41 -28.53
CA LEU A 456 -1.35 7.67 -28.50
C LEU A 456 -2.87 7.43 -28.50
N ALA A 457 -3.35 6.49 -29.32
CA ALA A 457 -4.76 6.12 -29.37
C ALA A 457 -5.27 5.61 -28.01
N GLN A 458 -4.49 4.76 -27.32
CA GLN A 458 -4.81 4.29 -25.98
C GLN A 458 -4.86 5.44 -24.96
N LYS A 459 -3.92 6.41 -25.03
CA LYS A 459 -3.93 7.60 -24.16
C LYS A 459 -5.16 8.48 -24.36
N VAL A 460 -5.55 8.70 -25.61
CA VAL A 460 -6.77 9.46 -25.95
C VAL A 460 -7.99 8.75 -25.40
N ALA A 461 -8.12 7.45 -25.64
CA ALA A 461 -9.23 6.64 -25.13
C ALA A 461 -9.29 6.66 -23.59
N GLU A 462 -8.15 6.50 -22.90
CA GLU A 462 -8.04 6.58 -21.44
C GLU A 462 -8.52 7.94 -20.91
N THR A 463 -8.15 9.03 -21.58
CA THR A 463 -8.52 10.40 -21.19
C THR A 463 -10.02 10.67 -21.33
N VAL A 464 -10.64 10.12 -22.39
CA VAL A 464 -12.08 10.27 -22.67
C VAL A 464 -12.93 9.37 -21.77
N ILE A 465 -12.55 8.10 -21.63
CA ILE A 465 -13.32 7.11 -20.85
C ILE A 465 -13.10 7.31 -19.35
N GLY A 466 -11.91 7.77 -18.93
CA GLY A 466 -11.53 7.82 -17.52
C GLY A 466 -11.19 6.44 -16.94
N GLN A 467 -10.72 5.51 -17.78
CA GLN A 467 -10.34 4.15 -17.40
C GLN A 467 -9.00 3.79 -18.05
N SER A 468 -8.13 3.12 -17.29
CA SER A 468 -6.81 2.69 -17.73
C SER A 468 -6.83 1.92 -19.05
N ARG A 469 -5.95 2.32 -19.98
CA ARG A 469 -5.63 1.60 -21.22
C ARG A 469 -4.13 1.31 -21.32
N ARG A 470 -3.47 1.18 -20.17
CA ARG A 470 -2.03 0.92 -20.09
C ARG A 470 -1.70 -0.54 -20.39
N PRO A 471 -0.47 -0.82 -20.88
CA PRO A 471 0.01 -2.19 -21.04
C PRO A 471 0.28 -2.85 -19.68
N LYS A 472 0.12 -4.18 -19.60
CA LYS A 472 0.45 -4.96 -18.41
C LYS A 472 1.92 -5.37 -18.44
N ASN A 473 2.79 -4.51 -17.94
CA ASN A 473 4.21 -4.81 -17.78
C ASN A 473 4.47 -5.38 -16.38
N ASN A 474 4.72 -6.68 -16.29
CA ASN A 474 5.25 -7.32 -15.10
C ASN A 474 6.57 -7.99 -15.50
N LEU A 475 7.68 -7.58 -14.90
CA LEU A 475 9.02 -8.01 -15.32
C LEU A 475 9.21 -9.52 -15.17
N LEU A 476 8.64 -10.13 -14.11
CA LEU A 476 8.67 -11.59 -13.93
C LEU A 476 7.97 -12.27 -15.11
N ARG A 477 6.78 -11.78 -15.50
CA ARG A 477 6.03 -12.33 -16.64
C ARG A 477 6.66 -12.01 -18.00
N LYS A 478 7.58 -11.05 -18.05
CA LYS A 478 8.41 -10.74 -19.22
C LYS A 478 9.70 -11.55 -19.27
N GLY A 479 9.91 -12.50 -18.35
CA GLY A 479 11.06 -13.41 -18.36
C GLY A 479 12.36 -12.78 -17.84
N ILE A 480 12.24 -11.69 -17.06
CA ILE A 480 13.40 -11.16 -16.33
C ILE A 480 13.54 -11.99 -15.05
N THR A 481 14.71 -12.57 -14.86
CA THR A 481 15.02 -13.42 -13.70
C THR A 481 16.03 -12.77 -12.75
N SER A 482 16.86 -11.85 -13.24
CA SER A 482 17.89 -11.14 -12.45
C SER A 482 17.47 -9.71 -12.15
N TYR A 483 17.48 -9.34 -10.87
CA TYR A 483 17.04 -8.04 -10.37
C TYR A 483 18.12 -7.43 -9.48
N SER A 484 18.74 -6.35 -9.96
CA SER A 484 19.74 -5.58 -9.21
C SER A 484 19.08 -4.44 -8.41
N SER A 485 19.61 -4.14 -7.23
CA SER A 485 19.21 -2.99 -6.41
C SER A 485 19.47 -1.63 -7.06
N LYS A 486 20.31 -1.60 -8.11
CA LYS A 486 20.52 -0.42 -8.96
C LYS A 486 19.39 -0.19 -9.96
N MET A 487 18.48 -1.16 -10.14
CA MET A 487 17.26 -1.04 -10.95
C MET A 487 17.47 -0.65 -12.42
N ALA A 488 18.62 -1.00 -13.01
CA ALA A 488 18.96 -0.62 -14.39
C ALA A 488 17.90 -1.05 -15.44
N HIS A 489 17.17 -2.15 -15.21
CA HIS A 489 16.13 -2.65 -16.12
C HIS A 489 14.89 -1.75 -16.26
N PHE A 490 14.70 -0.78 -15.37
CA PHE A 490 13.51 0.08 -15.34
C PHE A 490 13.66 1.37 -16.16
N PHE A 491 14.88 1.71 -16.57
CA PHE A 491 15.19 2.98 -17.21
C PHE A 491 15.27 2.87 -18.74
#